data_AF-J4UBT4-F1
#
_entry.id   AF-J4UBT4-F1
#
_cell.length_a   1.000
_cell.length_b   1.000
_cell.length_c   1.000
_cell.angle_alpha   90.00
_cell.angle_beta   90.00
_cell.angle_gamma   90.00
#
_symmetry.space_group_name_H-M   'P 1'
#
loop_
_entity.id
_entity.type
_entity.pdbx_description
1 polymer ?
#
loop_
_entity_poly.entity_id
_entity_poly.type
_entity_poly.pdbx_seq_one_letter_code
_entity_poly.pdbx_strand_id
1 'polypeptide(L)'
;MAQRVDKLEFLVLVDNSIERLQRLPPGFSHELPQHLHHHLNPVDELTGLPLTRFEDFCCGAHGLSILITTIGDEQFQVLFDTGPEGLSIRRNVEALDVDLTKLDAFVLSHWHRDHSGGILETLKMRNAQGAQTPLKLDLHPDRPIRRGLAPGPKYVPITNWLPDPSFSEMRALNGAPDLHAEGHEIKNAAGKGTGVYVSGEIPRVHPFEKGLPGAVTWMLNEDEKDADGSKAKGEEAMPTSGSEAQAAKPRGGWVTDELLKDERYVAVDVKGHGLVLFSACSHAGICNVISSTPDVFNKRPVHMVVGGLHLIPIETQPVAETVNFLGKRMSPRPDWIVPLHCTGVEARGKLIDEFGKQCIPSGVGIKVTVEGDEEKDRKLDDVDLVINSTEGGIRRTLTERLRCSRLSTTLAEDGADLRADGSANGAVVAPSPSPPKAVALLDPVIDDRVLRALPASAGNVASNVSAHHDEVDAGRLRLPRRREASPSDQGAVRRALTAALALLSQLNVLERVEERERVFPVRQRVLGHNVLVAVLVIRRVWSQRTCPSFRCQAVK
;
A
#
# COMPACT_ATOMS: atom_id res chain seq x y z
N MET A 1 8.50 11.46 -24.52
CA MET A 1 8.61 10.29 -23.64
C MET A 1 9.53 10.67 -22.51
N ALA A 2 9.22 10.25 -21.27
CA ALA A 2 10.09 10.51 -20.14
C ALA A 2 11.46 9.83 -20.32
N GLN A 3 12.52 10.43 -19.80
CA GLN A 3 13.86 9.88 -19.90
C GLN A 3 13.99 8.61 -19.05
N ARG A 4 14.68 7.58 -19.57
CA ARG A 4 15.06 6.38 -18.80
C ARG A 4 16.05 6.75 -17.70
N VAL A 5 15.88 6.16 -16.53
CA VAL A 5 16.72 6.41 -15.36
C VAL A 5 17.68 5.25 -15.11
N ASP A 6 18.87 5.57 -14.61
CA ASP A 6 19.88 4.59 -14.21
C ASP A 6 19.55 3.94 -12.88
N LYS A 7 18.82 4.65 -12.02
CA LYS A 7 18.40 4.16 -10.72
C LYS A 7 17.12 4.86 -10.27
N LEU A 8 16.27 4.11 -9.58
CA LEU A 8 15.06 4.61 -8.95
C LEU A 8 15.12 4.28 -7.46
N GLU A 9 14.84 5.27 -6.61
CA GLU A 9 14.52 5.05 -5.20
C GLU A 9 13.13 5.60 -4.90
N PHE A 10 12.36 4.93 -4.05
CA PHE A 10 11.14 5.51 -3.51
C PHE A 10 10.98 5.22 -2.03
N LEU A 11 10.44 6.18 -1.28
CA LEU A 11 10.22 6.12 0.16
C LEU A 11 8.75 6.39 0.45
N VAL A 12 8.09 5.48 1.15
CA VAL A 12 6.68 5.64 1.56
C VAL A 12 6.61 6.53 2.79
N LEU A 13 6.08 7.75 2.64
CA LEU A 13 5.94 8.73 3.71
C LEU A 13 4.59 8.63 4.43
N VAL A 14 3.53 8.25 3.72
CA VAL A 14 2.20 8.04 4.31
C VAL A 14 1.59 6.78 3.70
N ASP A 15 1.04 5.93 4.56
CA ASP A 15 0.28 4.73 4.24
C ASP A 15 -0.62 4.39 5.44
N ASN A 16 -1.65 3.58 5.20
CA ASN A 16 -2.56 3.07 6.23
C ASN A 16 -1.83 2.30 7.36
N SER A 17 -0.67 1.72 7.08
CA SER A 17 0.03 0.79 7.95
C SER A 17 1.52 1.10 8.11
N ILE A 18 2.10 0.63 9.21
CA ILE A 18 3.55 0.45 9.39
C ILE A 18 3.86 -1.04 9.34
N GLU A 19 5.00 -1.42 8.75
CA GLU A 19 5.43 -2.82 8.71
C GLU A 19 6.96 -2.90 8.84
N ARG A 20 7.42 -3.30 10.04
CA ARG A 20 8.85 -3.33 10.43
C ARG A 20 9.36 -4.73 10.75
N LEU A 21 8.48 -5.73 10.81
CA LEU A 21 8.81 -7.08 11.26
C LEU A 21 8.85 -8.09 10.12
N GLN A 22 8.39 -7.70 8.93
CA GLN A 22 8.53 -8.52 7.74
C GLN A 22 9.99 -8.65 7.28
N ARG A 23 10.32 -9.81 6.71
CA ARG A 23 11.61 -10.00 6.04
C ARG A 23 11.58 -9.31 4.68
N LEU A 24 12.45 -8.32 4.50
CA LEU A 24 12.56 -7.58 3.26
C LEU A 24 13.53 -8.26 2.24
N PRO A 25 13.20 -8.26 0.93
CA PRO A 25 14.10 -8.72 -0.11
C PRO A 25 15.23 -7.69 -0.40
N PRO A 26 16.27 -8.06 -1.18
CA PRO A 26 17.29 -7.10 -1.61
C PRO A 26 16.67 -5.88 -2.30
N GLY A 27 17.23 -4.70 -2.04
CA GLY A 27 16.71 -3.43 -2.52
C GLY A 27 15.62 -2.80 -1.65
N PHE A 28 15.08 -3.52 -0.65
CA PHE A 28 14.09 -2.99 0.29
C PHE A 28 14.73 -2.75 1.66
N SER A 29 14.38 -1.63 2.29
CA SER A 29 14.73 -1.30 3.68
C SER A 29 13.56 -0.63 4.39
N HIS A 30 13.67 -0.45 5.70
CA HIS A 30 12.67 0.21 6.54
C HIS A 30 13.35 1.15 7.54
N GLU A 31 12.59 2.01 8.20
CA GLU A 31 13.09 3.04 9.13
C GLU A 31 13.83 2.51 10.38
N LEU A 32 13.59 1.25 10.82
CA LEU A 32 14.09 0.79 12.13
C LEU A 32 15.61 0.96 12.37
N PRO A 33 16.53 0.65 11.42
CA PRO A 33 17.96 0.85 11.62
C PRO A 33 18.34 2.32 11.83
N GLN A 34 17.63 3.27 11.19
CA GLN A 34 17.85 4.70 11.40
C GLN A 34 17.57 5.08 12.85
N HIS A 35 16.47 4.61 13.41
CA HIS A 35 16.06 4.94 14.78
C HIS A 35 16.88 4.23 15.86
N LEU A 36 17.31 2.99 15.62
CA LEU A 36 18.14 2.23 16.56
C LEU A 36 19.59 2.74 16.65
N HIS A 37 20.09 3.34 15.57
CA HIS A 37 21.47 3.81 15.48
C HIS A 37 21.59 5.34 15.43
N HIS A 38 20.50 6.07 15.72
CA HIS A 38 20.50 7.52 15.63
C HIS A 38 21.45 8.13 16.68
N HIS A 39 22.52 8.76 16.22
CA HIS A 39 23.54 9.36 17.08
C HIS A 39 23.01 10.54 17.93
N LEU A 40 21.84 11.07 17.60
CA LEU A 40 21.16 12.09 18.41
C LEU A 40 20.30 11.51 19.54
N ASN A 41 20.17 10.18 19.64
CA ASN A 41 19.41 9.57 20.73
C ASN A 41 20.09 9.92 22.07
N PRO A 42 19.34 10.46 23.05
CA PRO A 42 19.90 10.73 24.36
C PRO A 42 20.39 9.41 24.98
N VAL A 43 21.53 9.45 25.65
CA VAL A 43 22.07 8.27 26.34
C VAL A 43 21.38 8.16 27.69
N ASP A 44 20.88 6.98 28.01
CA ASP A 44 20.33 6.67 29.32
C ASP A 44 21.46 6.67 30.37
N GLU A 45 21.35 7.53 31.38
CA GLU A 45 22.39 7.68 32.41
C GLU A 45 22.59 6.41 33.24
N LEU A 46 21.55 5.57 33.37
CA LEU A 46 21.61 4.33 34.14
C LEU A 46 22.33 3.20 33.40
N THR A 47 22.03 3.00 32.11
CA THR A 47 22.54 1.87 31.32
C THR A 47 23.71 2.24 30.40
N GLY A 48 23.93 3.54 30.13
CA GLY A 48 24.92 4.01 29.16
C GLY A 48 24.55 3.70 27.71
N LEU A 49 23.33 3.23 27.44
CA LEU A 49 22.83 2.90 26.10
C LEU A 49 22.02 4.06 25.50
N PRO A 50 22.00 4.22 24.17
CA PRO A 50 21.09 5.16 23.51
C PRO A 50 19.62 4.82 23.80
N LEU A 51 18.83 5.83 24.17
CA LEU A 51 17.39 5.72 24.34
C LEU A 51 16.70 5.64 22.99
N THR A 52 15.98 4.55 22.74
CA THR A 52 15.06 4.48 21.61
C THR A 52 13.76 5.20 21.97
N ARG A 53 13.49 6.33 21.30
CA ARG A 53 12.29 7.12 21.51
C ARG A 53 11.21 6.75 20.50
N PHE A 54 10.23 5.95 20.92
CA PHE A 54 9.15 5.52 20.02
C PHE A 54 8.29 6.68 19.49
N GLU A 55 8.32 7.83 20.18
CA GLU A 55 7.71 9.08 19.76
C GLU A 55 8.30 9.62 18.47
N ASP A 56 9.54 9.23 18.13
CA ASP A 56 10.26 9.72 16.94
C ASP A 56 10.07 8.80 15.72
N PHE A 57 9.34 7.68 15.87
CA PHE A 57 9.06 6.75 14.78
C PHE A 57 7.85 7.18 13.93
N CYS A 58 7.80 6.71 12.67
CA CYS A 58 6.64 6.96 11.82
C CYS A 58 5.33 6.40 12.38
N CYS A 59 4.22 7.01 11.95
CA CYS A 59 2.85 6.51 12.17
C CYS A 59 2.13 6.22 10.85
N GLY A 60 1.19 5.27 10.88
CA GLY A 60 0.24 5.06 9.78
C GLY A 60 -0.95 6.02 9.85
N ALA A 61 -1.46 6.42 8.69
CA ALA A 61 -2.66 7.24 8.53
C ALA A 61 -3.38 6.85 7.23
N HIS A 62 -4.71 6.96 7.19
CA HIS A 62 -5.45 6.59 5.99
C HIS A 62 -5.17 7.57 4.84
N GLY A 63 -4.30 7.18 3.93
CA GLY A 63 -3.87 7.97 2.78
C GLY A 63 -2.60 7.43 2.16
N LEU A 64 -2.05 8.16 1.20
CA LEU A 64 -0.79 7.79 0.54
C LEU A 64 0.10 9.01 0.32
N SER A 65 1.41 8.82 0.50
CA SER A 65 2.43 9.75 0.02
C SER A 65 3.73 8.98 -0.22
N ILE A 66 4.34 9.18 -1.38
CA ILE A 66 5.57 8.49 -1.79
C ILE A 66 6.56 9.53 -2.33
N LEU A 67 7.75 9.59 -1.73
CA LEU A 67 8.85 10.37 -2.26
C LEU A 67 9.60 9.54 -3.30
N ILE A 68 9.57 9.96 -4.56
CA ILE A 68 10.21 9.30 -5.70
C ILE A 68 11.51 10.04 -6.02
N THR A 69 12.63 9.32 -6.05
CA THR A 69 13.94 9.84 -6.45
C THR A 69 14.42 9.13 -7.71
N THR A 70 14.59 9.87 -8.79
CA THR A 70 15.16 9.38 -10.05
C THR A 70 16.61 9.81 -10.17
N ILE A 71 17.47 8.91 -10.65
CA ILE A 71 18.90 9.15 -10.77
C ILE A 71 19.33 8.74 -12.17
N GLY A 72 19.93 9.66 -12.90
CA GLY A 72 20.65 9.46 -14.16
C GLY A 72 21.85 10.39 -14.24
N ASP A 73 21.95 11.20 -15.29
CA ASP A 73 22.93 12.30 -15.37
C ASP A 73 22.75 13.33 -14.24
N GLU A 74 21.51 13.52 -13.81
CA GLU A 74 21.13 14.30 -12.64
C GLU A 74 20.19 13.51 -11.75
N GLN A 75 20.01 13.99 -10.52
CA GLN A 75 19.08 13.43 -9.55
C GLN A 75 17.91 14.39 -9.37
N PHE A 76 16.69 13.86 -9.37
CA PHE A 76 15.48 14.61 -9.08
C PHE A 76 14.66 13.97 -7.97
N GLN A 77 13.95 14.78 -7.19
CA GLN A 77 12.97 14.32 -6.20
C GLN A 77 11.57 14.83 -6.49
N VAL A 78 10.64 13.91 -6.68
CA VAL A 78 9.23 14.17 -6.94
C VAL A 78 8.40 13.57 -5.82
N LEU A 79 7.59 14.39 -5.16
CA LEU A 79 6.65 13.92 -4.15
C LEU A 79 5.31 13.55 -4.81
N PHE A 80 4.88 12.30 -4.69
CA PHE A 80 3.60 11.80 -5.17
C PHE A 80 2.61 11.68 -4.01
N ASP A 81 1.56 12.51 -4.02
CA ASP A 81 0.56 12.67 -2.96
C ASP A 81 1.13 13.09 -1.58
N THR A 82 0.25 13.44 -0.63
CA THR A 82 0.61 14.01 0.68
C THR A 82 -0.17 13.43 1.87
N GLY A 83 -0.96 12.39 1.66
CA GLY A 83 -1.77 11.82 2.72
C GLY A 83 -2.98 12.68 3.12
N PRO A 84 -3.64 12.32 4.23
CA PRO A 84 -4.96 12.87 4.61
C PRO A 84 -4.94 14.24 5.24
N GLU A 85 -3.86 14.59 5.92
CA GLU A 85 -3.75 15.78 6.74
C GLU A 85 -2.29 16.04 7.13
N GLY A 86 -2.05 17.20 7.77
CA GLY A 86 -0.71 17.68 8.04
C GLY A 86 0.08 16.95 9.14
N LEU A 87 -0.58 16.43 10.19
CA LEU A 87 0.06 15.80 11.34
C LEU A 87 0.84 14.54 10.97
N SER A 88 0.23 13.66 10.17
CA SER A 88 0.83 12.39 9.74
C SER A 88 2.03 12.63 8.81
N ILE A 89 1.88 13.46 7.78
CA ILE A 89 3.00 13.78 6.89
C ILE A 89 4.11 14.52 7.63
N ARG A 90 3.78 15.46 8.53
CA ARG A 90 4.77 16.18 9.33
C ARG A 90 5.59 15.22 10.18
N ARG A 91 4.90 14.39 10.96
CA ARG A 91 5.53 13.40 11.83
C ARG A 91 6.46 12.48 11.05
N ASN A 92 6.02 11.97 9.90
CA ASN A 92 6.79 10.99 9.15
C ASN A 92 7.98 11.62 8.41
N VAL A 93 7.83 12.86 7.90
CA VAL A 93 8.96 13.62 7.32
C VAL A 93 10.02 13.93 8.37
N GLU A 94 9.61 14.33 9.58
CA GLU A 94 10.53 14.57 10.70
C GLU A 94 11.20 13.27 11.17
N ALA A 95 10.43 12.19 11.34
CA ALA A 95 10.93 10.88 11.77
C ALA A 95 11.96 10.29 10.79
N LEU A 96 11.78 10.52 9.49
CA LEU A 96 12.65 10.01 8.44
C LEU A 96 13.75 10.99 8.05
N ASP A 97 13.84 12.15 8.70
CA ASP A 97 14.78 13.24 8.39
C ASP A 97 14.78 13.62 6.90
N VAL A 98 13.58 13.79 6.34
CA VAL A 98 13.41 14.10 4.92
C VAL A 98 13.57 15.61 4.69
N ASP A 99 14.56 15.94 3.87
CA ASP A 99 14.83 17.30 3.40
C ASP A 99 13.93 17.66 2.20
N LEU A 100 12.81 18.33 2.49
CA LEU A 100 11.84 18.77 1.49
C LEU A 100 12.36 19.91 0.61
N THR A 101 13.48 20.56 0.97
CA THR A 101 14.07 21.61 0.13
C THR A 101 14.61 21.05 -1.19
N LYS A 102 14.93 19.75 -1.22
CA LYS A 102 15.37 19.01 -2.41
C LYS A 102 14.25 18.63 -3.38
N LEU A 103 12.99 18.86 -3.03
CA LEU A 103 11.88 18.59 -3.95
C LEU A 103 11.99 19.47 -5.20
N ASP A 104 12.00 18.81 -6.36
CA ASP A 104 11.96 19.42 -7.68
C ASP A 104 10.52 19.66 -8.15
N ALA A 105 9.61 18.76 -7.78
CA ALA A 105 8.21 18.83 -8.11
C ALA A 105 7.34 18.04 -7.12
N PHE A 106 6.05 18.35 -7.13
CA PHE A 106 4.99 17.60 -6.49
C PHE A 106 3.99 17.14 -7.56
N VAL A 107 3.41 15.96 -7.40
CA VAL A 107 2.35 15.43 -8.28
C VAL A 107 1.22 14.91 -7.42
N LEU A 108 -0.02 15.32 -7.72
CA LEU A 108 -1.22 14.75 -7.10
C LEU A 108 -1.85 13.71 -8.00
N SER A 109 -2.13 12.52 -7.50
CA SER A 109 -2.81 11.46 -8.24
C SER A 109 -4.24 11.85 -8.60
N HIS A 110 -5.03 12.30 -7.62
CA HIS A 110 -6.42 12.72 -7.75
C HIS A 110 -6.85 13.54 -6.54
N TRP A 111 -7.99 14.21 -6.65
CA TRP A 111 -8.53 15.09 -5.63
C TRP A 111 -9.35 14.38 -4.57
N HIS A 112 -8.72 13.44 -3.88
CA HIS A 112 -9.26 12.90 -2.64
C HIS A 112 -8.49 13.43 -1.45
N ARG A 113 -9.21 13.61 -0.34
CA ARG A 113 -8.65 14.26 0.83
C ARG A 113 -7.51 13.46 1.46
N ASP A 114 -7.58 12.14 1.38
CA ASP A 114 -6.54 11.19 1.81
C ASP A 114 -5.27 11.19 0.94
N HIS A 115 -5.23 12.02 -0.10
CA HIS A 115 -4.07 12.24 -0.97
C HIS A 115 -3.64 13.72 -1.03
N SER A 116 -4.61 14.65 -1.00
CA SER A 116 -4.40 16.10 -1.12
C SER A 116 -4.22 16.81 0.23
N GLY A 117 -4.62 16.18 1.33
CA GLY A 117 -4.85 16.86 2.60
C GLY A 117 -3.58 17.36 3.30
N GLY A 118 -2.42 16.79 2.97
CA GLY A 118 -1.12 17.20 3.49
C GLY A 118 -0.43 18.31 2.71
N ILE A 119 -0.89 18.70 1.50
CA ILE A 119 -0.18 19.63 0.58
C ILE A 119 0.25 20.91 1.29
N LEU A 120 -0.68 21.58 1.99
CA LEU A 120 -0.39 22.86 2.65
C LEU A 120 0.63 22.70 3.78
N GLU A 121 0.63 21.56 4.48
CA GLU A 121 1.59 21.31 5.54
C GLU A 121 2.98 21.00 4.97
N THR A 122 3.07 20.18 3.92
CA THR A 122 4.33 19.93 3.21
C THR A 122 4.99 21.22 2.73
N LEU A 123 4.21 22.16 2.16
CA LEU A 123 4.72 23.45 1.73
C LEU A 123 5.22 24.30 2.92
N LYS A 124 4.48 24.33 4.04
CA LYS A 124 4.91 25.02 5.27
C LYS A 124 6.23 24.46 5.80
N MET A 125 6.34 23.13 5.88
CA MET A 125 7.56 22.46 6.34
C MET A 125 8.74 22.74 5.41
N ARG A 126 8.54 22.65 4.09
CA ARG A 126 9.57 22.96 3.10
C ARG A 126 10.08 24.41 3.22
N ASN A 127 9.16 25.37 3.41
CA ASN A 127 9.54 26.77 3.62
C ASN A 127 10.27 26.95 4.97
N ALA A 128 9.85 26.25 6.03
CA ALA A 128 10.52 26.28 7.34
C ALA A 128 11.92 25.66 7.30
N GLN A 129 12.16 24.67 6.44
CA GLN A 129 13.49 24.11 6.15
C GLN A 129 14.37 25.06 5.30
N GLY A 130 13.83 26.20 4.84
CA GLY A 130 14.60 27.27 4.19
C GLY A 130 14.49 27.33 2.67
N ALA A 131 13.57 26.58 2.06
CA ALA A 131 13.40 26.62 0.61
C ALA A 131 12.94 28.01 0.11
N GLN A 132 13.66 28.55 -0.87
CA GLN A 132 13.37 29.88 -1.43
C GLN A 132 12.61 29.80 -2.76
N THR A 133 12.86 28.78 -3.56
CA THR A 133 12.25 28.63 -4.88
C THR A 133 10.82 28.08 -4.76
N PRO A 134 9.86 28.61 -5.54
CA PRO A 134 8.53 28.04 -5.60
C PRO A 134 8.58 26.57 -6.05
N LEU A 135 7.84 25.69 -5.34
CA LEU A 135 7.74 24.29 -5.72
C LEU A 135 6.67 24.13 -6.80
N LYS A 136 7.02 23.53 -7.94
CA LYS A 136 6.05 23.21 -8.98
C LYS A 136 5.11 22.09 -8.52
N LEU A 137 3.80 22.33 -8.61
CA LEU A 137 2.75 21.40 -8.18
C LEU A 137 1.96 20.95 -9.40
N ASP A 138 2.21 19.72 -9.87
CA ASP A 138 1.50 19.13 -10.99
C ASP A 138 0.13 18.59 -10.55
N LEU A 139 -0.93 19.25 -11.00
CA LEU A 139 -2.30 19.03 -10.52
C LEU A 139 -3.26 18.87 -11.70
N HIS A 140 -4.28 18.03 -11.53
CA HIS A 140 -5.38 17.98 -12.49
C HIS A 140 -6.24 19.25 -12.36
N PRO A 141 -6.65 19.91 -13.48
CA PRO A 141 -7.40 21.17 -13.45
C PRO A 141 -8.82 21.03 -12.85
N ASP A 142 -9.45 19.86 -12.96
CA ASP A 142 -10.79 19.61 -12.43
C ASP A 142 -10.75 19.37 -10.91
N ARG A 143 -10.36 20.38 -10.13
CA ARG A 143 -10.41 20.34 -8.68
C ARG A 143 -11.86 20.37 -8.18
N PRO A 144 -12.34 19.36 -7.45
CA PRO A 144 -13.62 19.41 -6.77
C PRO A 144 -13.56 20.37 -5.58
N ILE A 145 -14.67 21.04 -5.29
CA ILE A 145 -14.78 21.86 -4.08
C ILE A 145 -14.81 20.98 -2.84
N ARG A 146 -15.49 19.84 -2.97
CA ARG A 146 -15.66 18.88 -1.89
C ARG A 146 -16.18 17.58 -2.46
N ARG A 147 -15.61 16.47 -2.01
CA ARG A 147 -16.20 15.15 -2.25
C ARG A 147 -16.89 14.61 -1.01
N GLY A 148 -17.68 13.56 -1.22
CA GLY A 148 -18.41 12.87 -0.17
C GLY A 148 -18.78 11.46 -0.57
N LEU A 149 -19.54 10.81 0.31
CA LEU A 149 -19.98 9.44 0.13
C LEU A 149 -21.50 9.35 0.19
N ALA A 150 -22.08 8.72 -0.82
CA ALA A 150 -23.48 8.40 -0.98
C ALA A 150 -23.64 6.88 -1.17
N PRO A 151 -23.55 6.08 -0.09
CA PRO A 151 -23.56 4.63 -0.23
C PRO A 151 -24.92 4.11 -0.72
N GLY A 152 -24.88 3.03 -1.49
CA GLY A 152 -26.07 2.32 -1.95
C GLY A 152 -26.88 1.68 -0.80
N PRO A 153 -28.11 1.23 -1.07
CA PRO A 153 -28.82 1.31 -2.35
C PRO A 153 -29.52 2.65 -2.58
N LYS A 154 -29.56 3.54 -1.58
CA LYS A 154 -30.29 4.81 -1.69
C LYS A 154 -29.48 5.90 -2.40
N TYR A 155 -28.14 5.79 -2.40
CA TYR A 155 -27.24 6.77 -3.02
C TYR A 155 -27.55 8.20 -2.59
N VAL A 156 -27.86 8.38 -1.31
CA VAL A 156 -28.04 9.71 -0.72
C VAL A 156 -26.77 10.07 0.03
N PRO A 157 -26.15 11.24 -0.24
CA PRO A 157 -24.95 11.67 0.48
C PRO A 157 -25.16 11.68 2.00
N ILE A 158 -24.31 10.94 2.74
CA ILE A 158 -24.37 10.86 4.20
C ILE A 158 -23.23 11.60 4.90
N THR A 159 -22.15 11.88 4.18
CA THR A 159 -20.98 12.59 4.70
C THR A 159 -20.21 13.26 3.56
N ASN A 160 -19.53 14.35 3.89
CA ASN A 160 -18.57 15.01 3.03
C ASN A 160 -17.24 15.19 3.76
N TRP A 161 -16.17 15.30 3.00
CA TRP A 161 -14.85 15.54 3.56
C TRP A 161 -14.58 17.04 3.68
N LEU A 162 -13.49 17.37 4.39
CA LEU A 162 -12.96 18.73 4.37
C LEU A 162 -12.59 19.10 2.91
N PRO A 163 -12.75 20.37 2.51
CA PRO A 163 -12.52 20.78 1.13
C PRO A 163 -11.02 20.68 0.79
N ASP A 164 -10.71 20.14 -0.39
CA ASP A 164 -9.35 20.04 -0.89
C ASP A 164 -8.66 21.41 -0.95
N PRO A 165 -7.34 21.49 -0.74
CA PRO A 165 -6.63 22.78 -0.78
C PRO A 165 -6.83 23.51 -2.11
N SER A 166 -7.12 24.81 -2.03
CA SER A 166 -7.26 25.66 -3.20
C SER A 166 -5.90 25.99 -3.84
N PHE A 167 -5.90 26.33 -5.13
CA PHE A 167 -4.69 26.81 -5.81
C PHE A 167 -4.19 28.12 -5.19
N SER A 168 -5.10 28.97 -4.72
CA SER A 168 -4.75 30.20 -4.00
C SER A 168 -3.97 29.94 -2.70
N GLU A 169 -4.39 28.96 -1.89
CA GLU A 169 -3.70 28.58 -0.65
C GLU A 169 -2.32 27.99 -0.94
N MET A 170 -2.20 27.18 -1.99
CA MET A 170 -0.91 26.63 -2.43
C MET A 170 0.05 27.76 -2.85
N ARG A 171 -0.42 28.74 -3.64
CA ARG A 171 0.39 29.90 -4.03
C ARG A 171 0.85 30.74 -2.84
N ALA A 172 -0.02 30.91 -1.85
CA ALA A 172 0.32 31.63 -0.62
C ALA A 172 1.45 30.96 0.19
N LEU A 173 1.71 29.67 -0.04
CA LEU A 173 2.74 28.88 0.64
C LEU A 173 3.91 28.54 -0.28
N ASN A 174 4.23 29.40 -1.25
CA ASN A 174 5.35 29.20 -2.18
C ASN A 174 5.21 27.93 -3.06
N GLY A 175 3.97 27.50 -3.30
CA GLY A 175 3.64 26.52 -4.32
C GLY A 175 3.33 27.19 -5.66
N ALA A 176 3.64 26.53 -6.76
CA ALA A 176 3.33 26.95 -8.11
C ALA A 176 2.46 25.88 -8.80
N PRO A 177 1.12 25.98 -8.67
CA PRO A 177 0.20 25.11 -9.40
C PRO A 177 0.48 25.12 -10.90
N ASP A 178 0.72 23.94 -11.47
CA ASP A 178 0.90 23.67 -12.88
C ASP A 178 -0.15 22.64 -13.30
N LEU A 179 -1.13 23.08 -14.11
CA LEU A 179 -2.37 22.35 -14.30
C LEU A 179 -2.34 21.55 -15.61
N HIS A 180 -2.48 20.23 -15.51
CA HIS A 180 -2.43 19.31 -16.66
C HIS A 180 -3.50 18.22 -16.57
N ALA A 181 -4.32 18.11 -17.62
CA ALA A 181 -5.23 16.98 -17.80
C ALA A 181 -4.61 15.85 -18.65
N GLU A 182 -3.62 16.20 -19.48
CA GLU A 182 -2.97 15.28 -20.40
C GLU A 182 -1.70 14.68 -19.79
N GLY A 183 -1.37 13.46 -20.22
CA GLY A 183 -0.18 12.77 -19.74
C GLY A 183 1.11 13.37 -20.28
N HIS A 184 2.09 13.58 -19.41
CA HIS A 184 3.34 14.25 -19.75
C HIS A 184 4.47 13.90 -18.75
N GLU A 185 5.69 14.26 -19.11
CA GLU A 185 6.84 14.13 -18.19
C GLU A 185 6.89 15.33 -17.24
N ILE A 186 7.00 15.06 -15.94
CA ILE A 186 7.15 16.06 -14.90
C ILE A 186 8.48 16.77 -15.07
N LYS A 187 8.41 18.10 -15.05
CA LYS A 187 9.58 18.98 -15.16
C LYS A 187 9.80 19.74 -13.87
N ASN A 188 11.05 19.94 -13.49
CA ASN A 188 11.41 20.80 -12.36
C ASN A 188 11.20 22.30 -12.69
N ALA A 189 11.50 23.18 -11.73
CA ALA A 189 11.36 24.62 -11.90
C ALA A 189 12.22 25.21 -13.05
N ALA A 190 13.34 24.57 -13.40
CA ALA A 190 14.20 24.96 -14.52
C ALA A 190 13.71 24.41 -15.88
N GLY A 191 12.61 23.64 -15.89
CA GLY A 191 12.05 23.04 -17.11
C GLY A 191 12.72 21.75 -17.55
N LYS A 192 13.62 21.17 -16.74
CA LYS A 192 14.28 19.89 -17.03
C LYS A 192 13.36 18.72 -16.65
N GLY A 193 13.30 17.71 -17.51
CA GLY A 193 12.54 16.48 -17.27
C GLY A 193 13.13 15.67 -16.13
N THR A 194 12.27 15.17 -15.25
CA THR A 194 12.67 14.43 -14.05
C THR A 194 12.79 12.92 -14.27
N GLY A 195 12.45 12.39 -15.47
CA GLY A 195 12.28 10.95 -15.70
C GLY A 195 10.99 10.38 -15.10
N VAL A 196 10.18 11.20 -14.42
CA VAL A 196 8.89 10.82 -13.86
C VAL A 196 7.78 11.26 -14.83
N TYR A 197 6.99 10.31 -15.31
CA TYR A 197 5.81 10.57 -16.14
C TYR A 197 4.54 10.55 -15.29
N VAL A 198 3.62 11.47 -15.54
CA VAL A 198 2.24 11.43 -15.01
C VAL A 198 1.27 11.18 -16.16
N SER A 199 0.27 10.33 -15.94
CA SER A 199 -0.76 10.04 -16.94
C SER A 199 -1.78 11.17 -17.07
N GLY A 200 -2.53 11.16 -18.17
CA GLY A 200 -3.82 11.84 -18.24
C GLY A 200 -4.95 10.93 -17.73
N GLU A 201 -6.17 11.15 -18.23
CA GLU A 201 -7.32 10.27 -17.98
C GLU A 201 -6.99 8.82 -18.35
N ILE A 202 -7.28 7.89 -17.45
CA ILE A 202 -6.97 6.46 -17.60
C ILE A 202 -8.07 5.76 -18.42
N PRO A 203 -7.75 5.16 -19.58
CA PRO A 203 -8.74 4.45 -20.39
C PRO A 203 -9.31 3.23 -19.66
N ARG A 204 -10.65 3.13 -19.62
CA ARG A 204 -11.37 1.99 -19.01
C ARG A 204 -11.63 0.89 -20.04
N VAL A 205 -10.64 0.03 -20.26
CA VAL A 205 -10.67 -1.07 -21.23
C VAL A 205 -11.12 -2.42 -20.65
N HIS A 206 -11.10 -2.56 -19.32
CA HIS A 206 -11.53 -3.76 -18.61
C HIS A 206 -12.89 -3.56 -17.93
N PRO A 207 -13.96 -4.25 -18.38
CA PRO A 207 -15.34 -3.98 -17.93
C PRO A 207 -15.62 -4.39 -16.47
N PHE A 208 -14.72 -5.15 -15.84
CA PHE A 208 -14.86 -5.54 -14.44
C PHE A 208 -14.40 -4.43 -13.46
N GLU A 209 -13.65 -3.42 -13.91
CA GLU A 209 -13.19 -2.29 -13.09
C GLU A 209 -14.12 -1.07 -13.27
N LYS A 210 -15.11 -0.95 -12.38
CA LYS A 210 -16.28 -0.07 -12.58
C LYS A 210 -16.19 1.33 -11.95
N GLY A 211 -15.14 1.64 -11.18
CA GLY A 211 -15.06 2.88 -10.42
C GLY A 211 -15.34 2.70 -8.93
N LEU A 212 -15.75 3.79 -8.28
CA LEU A 212 -16.12 3.86 -6.87
C LEU A 212 -17.63 4.18 -6.74
N PRO A 213 -18.50 3.16 -6.65
CA PRO A 213 -19.93 3.37 -6.49
C PRO A 213 -20.26 4.22 -5.26
N GLY A 214 -21.11 5.23 -5.45
CA GLY A 214 -21.51 6.15 -4.39
C GLY A 214 -20.51 7.27 -4.09
N ALA A 215 -19.42 7.42 -4.85
CA ALA A 215 -18.63 8.64 -4.80
C ALA A 215 -19.45 9.82 -5.36
N VAL A 216 -19.41 10.95 -4.65
CA VAL A 216 -20.12 12.16 -5.03
C VAL A 216 -19.23 13.39 -4.86
N THR A 217 -19.50 14.42 -5.66
CA THR A 217 -18.81 15.71 -5.57
C THR A 217 -19.81 16.85 -5.48
N TRP A 218 -19.43 17.92 -4.78
CA TRP A 218 -20.23 19.13 -4.62
C TRP A 218 -19.89 20.12 -5.73
N MET A 219 -20.92 20.51 -6.49
CA MET A 219 -20.82 21.49 -7.56
C MET A 219 -21.61 22.74 -7.19
N LEU A 220 -21.04 23.92 -7.42
CA LEU A 220 -21.77 25.19 -7.28
C LEU A 220 -22.81 25.35 -8.38
N ASN A 221 -23.71 26.32 -8.22
CA ASN A 221 -24.59 26.74 -9.31
C ASN A 221 -23.79 27.44 -10.42
N GLU A 222 -24.29 27.45 -11.65
CA GLU A 222 -23.56 27.98 -12.84
C GLU A 222 -23.10 29.44 -12.70
N ASP A 223 -23.85 30.26 -11.97
CA ASP A 223 -23.55 31.68 -11.74
C ASP A 223 -22.54 31.92 -10.61
N GLU A 224 -22.10 30.86 -9.93
CA GLU A 224 -21.25 30.92 -8.75
C GLU A 224 -19.85 30.35 -9.03
N LYS A 225 -18.83 30.98 -8.46
CA LYS A 225 -17.43 30.58 -8.59
C LYS A 225 -16.84 30.31 -7.21
N ASP A 226 -15.99 29.30 -7.12
CA ASP A 226 -15.16 29.09 -5.94
C ASP A 226 -13.97 30.05 -5.91
N ALA A 227 -13.12 29.94 -4.87
CA ALA A 227 -11.94 30.78 -4.69
C ALA A 227 -10.93 30.70 -5.86
N ASP A 228 -10.97 29.62 -6.65
CA ASP A 228 -10.07 29.40 -7.78
C ASP A 228 -10.73 29.67 -9.14
N GLY A 229 -12.01 30.08 -9.17
CA GLY A 229 -12.75 30.36 -10.39
C GLY A 229 -13.32 29.13 -11.11
N SER A 230 -13.33 27.97 -10.45
CA SER A 230 -13.81 26.70 -10.98
C SER A 230 -15.31 26.76 -11.26
N LYS A 231 -15.73 26.32 -12.45
CA LYS A 231 -17.14 26.33 -12.90
C LYS A 231 -17.84 25.02 -12.60
N ALA A 232 -19.16 25.09 -12.45
CA ALA A 232 -20.02 23.91 -12.42
C ALA A 232 -19.92 23.11 -13.75
N LYS A 233 -19.83 21.78 -13.67
CA LYS A 233 -20.20 20.86 -14.76
C LYS A 233 -21.70 20.63 -14.61
N GLY A 234 -22.48 20.92 -15.65
CA GLY A 234 -23.94 20.86 -15.65
C GLY A 234 -24.48 19.43 -15.56
N GLU A 235 -24.41 18.83 -14.37
CA GLU A 235 -25.01 17.54 -14.06
C GLU A 235 -26.17 17.71 -13.06
N GLU A 236 -27.19 16.87 -13.19
CA GLU A 236 -28.38 16.93 -12.33
C GLU A 236 -28.03 16.63 -10.87
N ALA A 237 -28.44 17.52 -9.97
CA ALA A 237 -28.17 17.40 -8.54
C ALA A 237 -28.94 16.23 -7.91
N MET A 238 -28.22 15.43 -7.11
CA MET A 238 -28.76 14.33 -6.32
C MET A 238 -29.61 14.83 -5.14
N PRO A 239 -30.66 14.08 -4.75
CA PRO A 239 -31.48 14.41 -3.58
C PRO A 239 -30.66 14.32 -2.29
N THR A 240 -30.83 15.31 -1.40
CA THR A 240 -30.16 15.37 -0.10
C THR A 240 -31.08 14.82 1.00
N SER A 241 -30.54 14.02 1.94
CA SER A 241 -31.27 13.65 3.16
C SER A 241 -31.11 14.75 4.20
N GLY A 242 -32.01 15.73 4.18
CA GLY A 242 -32.12 16.74 5.23
C GLY A 242 -33.58 17.15 5.39
N SER A 243 -34.06 17.22 6.65
CA SER A 243 -35.37 17.81 6.96
C SER A 243 -35.44 19.24 6.42
N GLU A 244 -36.56 19.61 5.80
CA GLU A 244 -36.90 20.96 5.32
C GLU A 244 -37.00 21.99 6.46
N ALA A 245 -35.94 22.19 7.22
CA ALA A 245 -35.84 23.21 8.23
C ALA A 245 -35.12 24.42 7.65
N GLN A 246 -35.87 25.31 7.00
CA GLN A 246 -35.64 26.76 6.81
C GLN A 246 -34.20 27.30 6.57
N ALA A 247 -33.26 26.48 6.12
CA ALA A 247 -31.95 26.92 5.68
C ALA A 247 -32.08 27.46 4.25
N ALA A 248 -31.42 28.60 3.98
CA ALA A 248 -31.29 29.11 2.62
C ALA A 248 -30.88 27.98 1.67
N LYS A 249 -31.48 27.91 0.47
CA LYS A 249 -31.13 26.90 -0.53
C LYS A 249 -29.60 26.87 -0.67
N PRO A 250 -28.96 25.69 -0.55
CA PRO A 250 -27.52 25.62 -0.64
C PRO A 250 -27.04 26.13 -2.00
N ARG A 251 -25.85 26.75 -2.01
CA ARG A 251 -25.18 27.35 -3.17
C ARG A 251 -24.62 26.27 -4.12
N GLY A 252 -25.43 25.26 -4.48
CA GLY A 252 -25.01 24.11 -5.28
C GLY A 252 -25.72 22.82 -4.94
N GLY A 253 -25.21 21.70 -5.48
CA GLY A 253 -25.74 20.37 -5.29
C GLY A 253 -24.69 19.26 -5.41
N TRP A 254 -25.05 18.07 -4.93
CA TRP A 254 -24.24 16.86 -5.09
C TRP A 254 -24.46 16.25 -6.46
N VAL A 255 -23.40 15.85 -7.14
CA VAL A 255 -23.47 15.06 -8.40
C VAL A 255 -22.64 13.79 -8.25
N THR A 256 -22.88 12.81 -9.10
CA THR A 256 -22.15 11.54 -9.07
C THR A 256 -20.71 11.76 -9.51
N ASP A 257 -19.75 11.12 -8.84
CA ASP A 257 -18.34 11.18 -9.21
C ASP A 257 -17.68 9.79 -9.10
N GLU A 258 -18.42 8.76 -9.52
CA GLU A 258 -18.02 7.36 -9.40
C GLU A 258 -16.81 7.01 -10.28
N LEU A 259 -16.53 7.82 -11.30
CA LEU A 259 -15.47 7.57 -12.26
C LEU A 259 -14.15 8.25 -11.91
N LEU A 260 -14.16 9.29 -11.07
CA LEU A 260 -12.94 10.02 -10.66
C LEU A 260 -12.00 10.31 -11.83
N LYS A 261 -12.52 11.03 -12.84
CA LYS A 261 -11.80 11.24 -14.11
C LYS A 261 -10.54 12.09 -13.98
N ASP A 262 -10.37 12.76 -12.86
CA ASP A 262 -9.15 13.47 -12.47
C ASP A 262 -8.03 12.53 -12.00
N GLU A 263 -8.28 11.22 -11.90
CA GLU A 263 -7.28 10.25 -11.49
C GLU A 263 -6.17 10.03 -12.52
N ARG A 264 -4.94 10.10 -12.00
CA ARG A 264 -3.69 9.94 -12.72
C ARG A 264 -2.76 9.00 -11.96
N TYR A 265 -1.95 8.24 -12.68
CA TYR A 265 -0.85 7.45 -12.14
C TYR A 265 0.49 8.04 -12.54
N VAL A 266 1.54 7.61 -11.86
CA VAL A 266 2.93 7.96 -12.18
C VAL A 266 3.69 6.73 -12.67
N ALA A 267 4.59 6.91 -13.64
CA ALA A 267 5.44 5.85 -14.17
C ALA A 267 6.90 6.33 -14.29
N VAL A 268 7.85 5.44 -13.99
CA VAL A 268 9.29 5.65 -14.20
C VAL A 268 9.85 4.48 -15.01
N ASP A 269 10.59 4.78 -16.07
CA ASP A 269 11.25 3.75 -16.88
C ASP A 269 12.69 3.51 -16.40
N VAL A 270 12.93 2.38 -15.74
CA VAL A 270 14.24 2.03 -15.17
C VAL A 270 14.99 1.12 -16.12
N LYS A 271 16.21 1.50 -16.49
CA LYS A 271 17.04 0.72 -17.42
C LYS A 271 17.19 -0.72 -16.97
N GLY A 272 16.98 -1.67 -17.87
CA GLY A 272 17.16 -3.09 -17.58
C GLY A 272 16.03 -3.77 -16.79
N HIS A 273 15.01 -3.01 -16.40
CA HIS A 273 13.84 -3.51 -15.68
C HIS A 273 12.53 -3.24 -16.40
N GLY A 274 12.34 -2.04 -16.98
CA GLY A 274 11.06 -1.60 -17.48
C GLY A 274 10.38 -0.62 -16.53
N LEU A 275 9.05 -0.61 -16.55
CA LEU A 275 8.26 0.42 -15.88
C LEU A 275 8.02 0.06 -14.41
N VAL A 276 8.32 1.02 -13.52
CA VAL A 276 7.81 1.03 -12.14
C VAL A 276 6.62 1.98 -12.10
N LEU A 277 5.44 1.44 -11.80
CA LEU A 277 4.18 2.16 -11.76
C LEU A 277 3.79 2.50 -10.34
N PHE A 278 3.40 3.75 -10.12
CA PHE A 278 2.86 4.27 -8.88
C PHE A 278 1.41 4.67 -9.10
N SER A 279 0.48 3.93 -8.52
CA SER A 279 -0.95 4.24 -8.59
C SER A 279 -1.49 4.45 -7.18
N ALA A 280 -2.12 5.59 -6.92
CA ALA A 280 -2.46 5.96 -5.56
C ALA A 280 -3.67 5.19 -5.02
N CYS A 281 -4.80 5.28 -5.74
CA CYS A 281 -6.00 4.52 -5.43
C CYS A 281 -6.36 3.53 -6.53
N SER A 282 -6.15 3.82 -7.82
CA SER A 282 -6.62 3.02 -8.95
C SER A 282 -8.15 2.92 -9.05
N HIS A 283 -8.88 4.03 -8.90
CA HIS A 283 -10.33 4.11 -9.14
C HIS A 283 -10.74 3.77 -10.58
N ALA A 284 -9.89 4.11 -11.56
CA ALA A 284 -9.97 3.61 -12.92
C ALA A 284 -9.82 2.09 -12.98
N GLY A 285 -9.14 1.51 -12.01
CA GLY A 285 -8.78 0.11 -11.91
C GLY A 285 -7.32 -0.14 -12.32
N ILE A 286 -6.63 -0.98 -11.55
CA ILE A 286 -5.20 -1.23 -11.79
C ILE A 286 -4.95 -1.97 -13.11
N CYS A 287 -5.89 -2.81 -13.55
CA CYS A 287 -5.76 -3.51 -14.82
C CYS A 287 -5.86 -2.53 -15.99
N ASN A 288 -6.71 -1.51 -15.88
CA ASN A 288 -6.80 -0.39 -16.82
C ASN A 288 -5.49 0.41 -16.86
N VAL A 289 -4.96 0.82 -15.71
CA VAL A 289 -3.66 1.52 -15.58
C VAL A 289 -2.54 0.76 -16.29
N ILE A 290 -2.38 -0.52 -15.97
CA ILE A 290 -1.29 -1.36 -16.49
C ILE A 290 -1.45 -1.64 -17.99
N SER A 291 -2.68 -1.67 -18.49
CA SER A 291 -2.93 -1.91 -19.92
C SER A 291 -2.66 -0.68 -20.78
N SER A 292 -2.92 0.53 -20.27
CA SER A 292 -2.71 1.77 -21.03
C SER A 292 -1.27 2.30 -20.95
N THR A 293 -0.54 1.98 -19.88
CA THR A 293 0.80 2.54 -19.65
C THR A 293 1.80 2.22 -20.77
N PRO A 294 1.97 0.94 -21.20
CA PRO A 294 3.06 0.59 -22.11
C PRO A 294 3.01 1.30 -23.45
N ASP A 295 1.82 1.69 -23.93
CA ASP A 295 1.63 2.39 -25.20
C ASP A 295 2.36 3.74 -25.22
N VAL A 296 2.47 4.41 -24.07
CA VAL A 296 3.21 5.66 -23.92
C VAL A 296 4.72 5.44 -23.92
N PHE A 297 5.18 4.26 -23.51
CA PHE A 297 6.58 3.91 -23.29
C PHE A 297 7.12 2.93 -24.32
N ASN A 298 6.69 3.01 -25.58
CA ASN A 298 7.16 2.11 -26.63
C ASN A 298 7.06 0.61 -26.25
N LYS A 299 5.94 0.25 -25.62
CA LYS A 299 5.60 -1.12 -25.19
C LYS A 299 6.58 -1.71 -24.16
N ARG A 300 7.27 -0.88 -23.37
CA ARG A 300 8.09 -1.33 -22.23
C ARG A 300 7.26 -2.15 -21.24
N PRO A 301 7.75 -3.29 -20.75
CA PRO A 301 7.01 -4.12 -19.80
C PRO A 301 6.94 -3.45 -18.43
N VAL A 302 5.89 -3.79 -17.67
CA VAL A 302 5.74 -3.34 -16.28
C VAL A 302 6.55 -4.27 -15.38
N HIS A 303 7.54 -3.73 -14.71
CA HIS A 303 8.38 -4.43 -13.75
C HIS A 303 7.74 -4.49 -12.36
N MET A 304 7.24 -3.35 -11.88
CA MET A 304 6.75 -3.21 -10.51
C MET A 304 5.49 -2.34 -10.45
N VAL A 305 4.54 -2.75 -9.60
CA VAL A 305 3.32 -2.00 -9.31
C VAL A 305 3.32 -1.61 -7.84
N VAL A 306 3.26 -0.31 -7.56
CA VAL A 306 3.37 0.29 -6.22
C VAL A 306 2.13 1.15 -5.95
N GLY A 307 1.55 1.03 -4.76
CA GLY A 307 0.47 1.90 -4.32
C GLY A 307 -0.87 1.20 -4.06
N GLY A 308 -1.96 1.96 -4.02
CA GLY A 308 -3.30 1.45 -3.79
C GLY A 308 -3.95 0.92 -5.06
N LEU A 309 -4.54 -0.27 -4.97
CA LEU A 309 -5.14 -0.99 -6.10
C LEU A 309 -6.68 -0.92 -6.13
N HIS A 310 -7.29 -0.14 -5.24
CA HIS A 310 -8.74 0.00 -5.03
C HIS A 310 -9.51 -1.30 -4.71
N LEU A 311 -8.83 -2.32 -4.20
CA LEU A 311 -9.42 -3.65 -3.96
C LEU A 311 -10.06 -3.78 -2.56
N ILE A 312 -10.61 -2.69 -2.01
CA ILE A 312 -11.34 -2.73 -0.74
C ILE A 312 -12.52 -3.72 -0.82
N PRO A 313 -12.86 -4.43 0.27
CA PRO A 313 -13.89 -5.47 0.27
C PRO A 313 -15.31 -4.86 0.31
N ILE A 314 -15.67 -4.10 -0.72
CA ILE A 314 -17.07 -3.83 -1.07
C ILE A 314 -17.47 -4.88 -2.11
N GLU A 315 -18.71 -5.39 -2.05
CA GLU A 315 -19.20 -6.49 -2.90
C GLU A 315 -18.97 -6.28 -4.41
N THR A 316 -18.72 -5.04 -4.82
CA THR A 316 -18.51 -4.64 -6.21
C THR A 316 -17.06 -4.73 -6.69
N GLN A 317 -16.05 -4.91 -5.82
CA GLN A 317 -14.64 -4.90 -6.26
C GLN A 317 -14.18 -6.25 -6.83
N PRO A 318 -13.51 -6.26 -8.01
CA PRO A 318 -13.20 -7.47 -8.77
C PRO A 318 -11.87 -8.12 -8.33
N VAL A 319 -11.70 -8.39 -7.03
CA VAL A 319 -10.40 -8.82 -6.46
C VAL A 319 -9.84 -10.07 -7.14
N ALA A 320 -10.68 -11.07 -7.39
CA ALA A 320 -10.24 -12.33 -8.00
C ALA A 320 -9.81 -12.15 -9.45
N GLU A 321 -10.57 -11.35 -10.21
CA GLU A 321 -10.30 -11.02 -11.60
C GLU A 321 -9.03 -10.19 -11.73
N THR A 322 -8.81 -9.20 -10.85
CA THR A 322 -7.59 -8.40 -10.83
C THR A 322 -6.36 -9.24 -10.52
N VAL A 323 -6.41 -10.10 -9.49
CA VAL A 323 -5.29 -10.99 -9.15
C VAL A 323 -5.00 -11.96 -10.30
N ASN A 324 -6.04 -12.53 -10.92
CA ASN A 324 -5.90 -13.39 -12.10
C ASN A 324 -5.28 -12.64 -13.30
N PHE A 325 -5.70 -11.39 -13.52
CA PHE A 325 -5.19 -10.57 -14.60
C PHE A 325 -3.69 -10.33 -14.44
N LEU A 326 -3.28 -9.80 -13.29
CA LEU A 326 -1.89 -9.48 -12.98
C LEU A 326 -1.01 -10.73 -12.96
N GLY A 327 -1.48 -11.83 -12.38
CA GLY A 327 -0.68 -13.05 -12.20
C GLY A 327 -0.59 -13.96 -13.42
N LYS A 328 -1.65 -13.99 -14.25
CA LYS A 328 -1.85 -15.06 -15.25
C LYS A 328 -2.22 -14.59 -16.65
N ARG A 329 -2.84 -13.41 -16.83
CA ARG A 329 -3.31 -12.95 -18.15
C ARG A 329 -2.30 -12.05 -18.84
N MET A 330 -1.53 -11.27 -18.08
CA MET A 330 -0.48 -10.41 -18.60
C MET A 330 0.83 -11.18 -18.80
N SER A 331 1.50 -10.94 -19.94
CA SER A 331 2.81 -11.50 -20.26
C SER A 331 3.70 -10.45 -20.96
N PRO A 332 4.90 -10.16 -20.43
CA PRO A 332 5.37 -10.56 -19.10
C PRO A 332 4.45 -10.01 -18.00
N ARG A 333 4.26 -10.79 -16.94
CA ARG A 333 3.60 -10.30 -15.73
C ARG A 333 4.55 -9.38 -14.96
N PRO A 334 4.04 -8.48 -14.09
CA PRO A 334 4.90 -7.72 -13.18
C PRO A 334 5.77 -8.64 -12.32
N ASP A 335 7.03 -8.27 -12.15
CA ASP A 335 7.96 -8.98 -11.26
C ASP A 335 7.66 -8.71 -9.80
N TRP A 336 7.14 -7.52 -9.47
CA TRP A 336 6.88 -7.09 -8.11
C TRP A 336 5.52 -6.40 -7.96
N ILE A 337 4.82 -6.73 -6.87
CA ILE A 337 3.63 -6.01 -6.42
C ILE A 337 3.90 -5.49 -5.00
N VAL A 338 3.77 -4.18 -4.81
CA VAL A 338 3.96 -3.49 -3.52
C VAL A 338 2.63 -2.82 -3.15
N PRO A 339 1.66 -3.60 -2.65
CA PRO A 339 0.32 -3.10 -2.38
C PRO A 339 0.31 -2.22 -1.13
N LEU A 340 -0.19 -1.00 -1.28
CA LEU A 340 -0.33 0.02 -0.25
C LEU A 340 -1.81 0.45 -0.11
N HIS A 341 -2.07 1.34 0.83
CA HIS A 341 -3.27 2.14 0.99
C HIS A 341 -4.58 1.32 0.85
N CYS A 342 -5.46 1.69 -0.08
CA CYS A 342 -6.80 1.16 -0.27
C CYS A 342 -6.87 -0.27 -0.82
N THR A 343 -5.73 -0.94 -1.03
CA THR A 343 -5.74 -2.34 -1.52
C THR A 343 -6.50 -3.27 -0.57
N GLY A 344 -6.42 -3.03 0.75
CA GLY A 344 -7.12 -3.83 1.75
C GLY A 344 -6.46 -5.18 2.06
N VAL A 345 -6.70 -5.70 3.26
CA VAL A 345 -6.00 -6.88 3.80
C VAL A 345 -6.30 -8.16 3.03
N GLU A 346 -7.56 -8.39 2.64
CA GLU A 346 -7.96 -9.59 1.90
C GLU A 346 -7.27 -9.66 0.52
N ALA A 347 -7.29 -8.55 -0.22
CA ALA A 347 -6.65 -8.50 -1.54
C ALA A 347 -5.13 -8.63 -1.42
N ARG A 348 -4.50 -8.01 -0.42
CA ARG A 348 -3.07 -8.23 -0.10
C ARG A 348 -2.79 -9.73 0.09
N GLY A 349 -3.62 -10.45 0.85
CA GLY A 349 -3.50 -11.90 1.02
C GLY A 349 -3.55 -12.68 -0.30
N LYS A 350 -4.54 -12.40 -1.16
CA LYS A 350 -4.66 -13.06 -2.48
C LYS A 350 -3.50 -12.74 -3.42
N LEU A 351 -2.95 -11.52 -3.35
CA LEU A 351 -1.75 -11.14 -4.10
C LEU A 351 -0.51 -11.88 -3.59
N ILE A 352 -0.37 -12.07 -2.28
CA ILE A 352 0.71 -12.89 -1.70
C ILE A 352 0.57 -14.35 -2.15
N ASP A 353 -0.63 -14.91 -2.18
CA ASP A 353 -0.84 -16.28 -2.65
C ASP A 353 -0.45 -16.46 -4.13
N GLU A 354 -0.68 -15.45 -4.98
CA GLU A 354 -0.38 -15.50 -6.43
C GLU A 354 1.08 -15.15 -6.77
N PHE A 355 1.69 -14.19 -6.08
CA PHE A 355 3.04 -13.68 -6.36
C PHE A 355 4.10 -14.22 -5.40
N GLY A 356 3.72 -14.82 -4.27
CA GLY A 356 4.64 -15.31 -3.25
C GLY A 356 5.56 -14.20 -2.74
N LYS A 357 6.87 -14.45 -2.78
CA LYS A 357 7.90 -13.51 -2.30
C LYS A 357 8.02 -12.22 -3.13
N GLN A 358 7.36 -12.18 -4.29
CA GLN A 358 7.33 -11.03 -5.18
C GLN A 358 6.19 -10.05 -4.86
N CYS A 359 5.31 -10.39 -3.91
CA CYS A 359 4.38 -9.44 -3.31
C CYS A 359 4.88 -9.05 -1.92
N ILE A 360 5.19 -7.76 -1.73
CA ILE A 360 5.66 -7.22 -0.45
C ILE A 360 4.61 -6.23 0.06
N PRO A 361 3.66 -6.66 0.91
CA PRO A 361 2.81 -5.73 1.65
C PRO A 361 3.68 -4.71 2.37
N SER A 362 3.47 -3.44 2.07
CA SER A 362 4.36 -2.38 2.52
C SER A 362 3.61 -1.40 3.42
N GLY A 363 4.33 -0.40 3.91
CA GLY A 363 3.81 0.63 4.80
C GLY A 363 4.78 1.80 4.93
N VAL A 364 4.46 2.73 5.83
CA VAL A 364 5.27 3.91 6.07
C VAL A 364 6.70 3.54 6.47
N GLY A 365 7.66 4.32 5.96
CA GLY A 365 9.08 4.17 6.24
C GLY A 365 9.77 3.08 5.42
N ILE A 366 9.05 2.37 4.55
CA ILE A 366 9.65 1.44 3.58
C ILE A 366 10.31 2.24 2.47
N LYS A 367 11.60 1.97 2.24
CA LYS A 367 12.37 2.47 1.10
C LYS A 367 12.68 1.31 0.16
N VAL A 368 12.55 1.57 -1.14
CA VAL A 368 12.89 0.62 -2.20
C VAL A 368 13.87 1.27 -3.16
N THR A 369 14.88 0.52 -3.55
CA THR A 369 15.90 0.90 -4.53
C THR A 369 15.91 -0.12 -5.67
N VAL A 370 15.77 0.38 -6.90
CA VAL A 370 15.87 -0.40 -8.14
C VAL A 370 17.08 0.14 -8.92
N GLU A 371 18.13 -0.66 -8.98
CA GLU A 371 19.36 -0.35 -9.73
C GLU A 371 19.21 -0.78 -11.19
N GLY A 372 19.51 0.13 -12.12
CA GLY A 372 19.39 -0.14 -13.54
C GLY A 372 20.52 -1.02 -14.08
N ASP A 373 20.27 -1.62 -15.25
CA ASP A 373 21.21 -2.53 -15.93
C ASP A 373 21.18 -2.29 -17.44
N GLU A 374 22.23 -1.64 -17.96
CA GLU A 374 22.41 -1.31 -19.38
C GLU A 374 22.44 -2.52 -20.30
N GLU A 375 22.99 -3.67 -19.86
CA GLU A 375 23.06 -4.86 -20.70
C GLU A 375 21.68 -5.52 -20.81
N LYS A 376 20.92 -5.55 -19.72
CA LYS A 376 19.53 -6.00 -19.74
C LYS A 376 18.65 -5.04 -20.54
N ASP A 377 18.88 -3.73 -20.46
CA ASP A 377 18.02 -2.74 -21.12
C ASP A 377 17.96 -2.95 -22.63
N ARG A 378 19.11 -3.24 -23.25
CA ARG A 378 19.21 -3.55 -24.68
C ARG A 378 18.39 -4.75 -25.11
N LYS A 379 18.08 -5.67 -24.20
CA LYS A 379 17.30 -6.89 -24.46
C LYS A 379 15.80 -6.67 -24.22
N LEU A 380 15.42 -5.60 -23.53
CA LEU A 380 14.03 -5.30 -23.15
C LEU A 380 13.24 -4.60 -24.25
N ASP A 381 13.92 -3.92 -25.18
CA ASP A 381 13.26 -3.25 -26.31
C ASP A 381 12.67 -4.24 -27.32
N ASP A 382 13.01 -5.53 -27.24
CA ASP A 382 12.53 -6.63 -28.11
C ASP A 382 11.43 -7.50 -27.46
N VAL A 383 10.87 -7.09 -26.31
CA VAL A 383 9.87 -7.88 -25.57
C VAL A 383 8.45 -7.60 -26.08
N ASP A 384 7.77 -8.64 -26.58
CA ASP A 384 6.35 -8.55 -26.96
C ASP A 384 5.44 -8.58 -25.71
N LEU A 385 4.61 -7.54 -25.55
CA LEU A 385 3.55 -7.51 -24.55
C LEU A 385 2.30 -8.24 -25.06
N VAL A 386 1.81 -9.20 -24.27
CA VAL A 386 0.62 -9.99 -24.58
C VAL A 386 -0.33 -9.98 -23.39
N ILE A 387 -1.57 -9.57 -23.64
CA ILE A 387 -2.67 -9.66 -22.68
C ILE A 387 -3.68 -10.70 -23.20
N ASN A 388 -3.80 -11.82 -22.49
CA ASN A 388 -4.75 -12.87 -22.86
C ASN A 388 -6.16 -12.50 -22.40
N SER A 389 -7.16 -12.56 -23.28
CA SER A 389 -8.57 -12.42 -22.91
C SER A 389 -9.24 -13.79 -22.75
N THR A 390 -10.19 -13.88 -21.82
CA THR A 390 -10.94 -15.11 -21.51
C THR A 390 -12.39 -15.08 -22.02
N GLU A 391 -12.77 -14.11 -22.86
CA GLU A 391 -14.15 -14.02 -23.35
C GLU A 391 -14.50 -15.22 -24.25
N GLY A 392 -15.42 -16.06 -23.74
CA GLY A 392 -16.15 -17.03 -24.54
C GLY A 392 -15.53 -18.42 -24.71
N GLY A 393 -14.70 -18.91 -23.79
CA GLY A 393 -14.18 -20.30 -23.84
C GLY A 393 -13.25 -20.61 -25.02
N ILE A 394 -12.92 -19.60 -25.82
CA ILE A 394 -11.94 -19.65 -26.90
C ILE A 394 -10.79 -18.73 -26.50
N ARG A 395 -9.60 -19.30 -26.33
CA ARG A 395 -8.37 -18.57 -26.01
C ARG A 395 -8.02 -17.67 -27.21
N ARG A 396 -8.44 -16.39 -27.18
CA ARG A 396 -8.01 -15.40 -28.16
C ARG A 396 -6.76 -14.71 -27.63
N THR A 397 -5.62 -15.03 -28.22
CA THR A 397 -4.39 -14.27 -28.00
C THR A 397 -4.53 -12.97 -28.79
N LEU A 398 -4.74 -11.84 -28.12
CA LEU A 398 -4.47 -10.53 -28.71
C LEU A 398 -2.95 -10.38 -28.75
N THR A 399 -2.33 -10.88 -29.81
CA THR A 399 -0.92 -10.57 -30.11
C THR A 399 -0.91 -9.30 -30.95
N GLU A 400 -0.78 -8.13 -30.33
CA GLU A 400 -0.36 -6.95 -31.08
C GLU A 400 1.13 -7.11 -31.39
N ARG A 401 1.45 -7.81 -32.50
CA ARG A 401 2.80 -7.74 -33.08
C ARG A 401 2.95 -6.40 -33.79
N LEU A 402 3.35 -5.35 -33.06
CA LEU A 402 3.72 -4.08 -33.66
C LEU A 402 5.24 -4.01 -33.74
N ARG A 403 5.82 -4.64 -34.78
CA ARG A 403 7.23 -4.41 -35.13
C ARG A 403 7.39 -2.98 -35.63
N CYS A 404 8.17 -2.17 -34.93
CA CYS A 404 8.65 -0.90 -35.46
C CYS A 404 9.85 -1.18 -36.38
N SER A 405 9.59 -1.50 -37.66
CA SER A 405 10.67 -1.47 -38.65
C SER A 405 10.87 -0.04 -39.12
N ARG A 406 11.93 0.61 -38.62
CA ARG A 406 12.59 1.70 -39.36
C ARG A 406 13.12 1.10 -40.67
N LEU A 407 12.52 1.41 -41.80
CA LEU A 407 13.13 1.21 -43.10
C LEU A 407 13.13 2.52 -43.85
N SER A 408 14.29 3.17 -43.85
CA SER A 408 14.66 4.14 -44.86
C SER A 408 15.19 3.39 -46.10
N THR A 409 14.75 3.88 -47.25
CA THR A 409 15.43 3.91 -48.57
C THR A 409 15.62 2.61 -49.39
N THR A 410 14.87 2.61 -50.52
CA THR A 410 15.27 2.37 -51.93
C THR A 410 15.65 0.97 -52.46
N LEU A 411 14.80 0.51 -53.40
CA LEU A 411 15.05 -0.16 -54.70
C LEU A 411 16.03 -1.35 -54.79
N ALA A 412 15.48 -2.52 -55.16
CA ALA A 412 15.81 -3.23 -56.41
C ALA A 412 14.93 -4.48 -56.57
N GLU A 413 14.47 -4.70 -57.81
CA GLU A 413 13.82 -5.92 -58.29
C GLU A 413 14.83 -7.07 -58.36
N ASP A 414 14.40 -8.30 -58.03
CA ASP A 414 14.51 -9.49 -58.90
C ASP A 414 14.13 -10.76 -58.13
N GLY A 415 13.37 -11.62 -58.80
CA GLY A 415 12.83 -12.86 -58.24
C GLY A 415 13.78 -14.06 -58.33
N ALA A 416 13.45 -15.12 -57.58
CA ALA A 416 13.42 -16.52 -58.04
C ALA A 416 13.21 -17.50 -56.87
N ASP A 417 12.24 -18.38 -57.07
CA ASP A 417 12.16 -19.81 -56.73
C ASP A 417 12.57 -20.39 -55.36
N LEU A 418 11.52 -20.87 -54.68
CA LEU A 418 11.32 -22.25 -54.20
C LEU A 418 12.50 -23.24 -54.31
N ARG A 419 12.88 -23.83 -53.17
CA ARG A 419 12.86 -25.31 -52.96
C ARG A 419 13.09 -25.70 -51.51
N ALA A 420 12.47 -26.83 -51.17
CA ALA A 420 12.46 -27.50 -49.88
C ALA A 420 13.53 -28.60 -49.79
N ASP A 421 14.07 -28.78 -48.59
CA ASP A 421 14.40 -30.01 -47.82
C ASP A 421 15.45 -29.60 -46.77
N GLY A 422 15.79 -30.31 -45.71
CA GLY A 422 15.42 -31.63 -45.22
C GLY A 422 15.90 -31.74 -43.76
N SER A 423 15.37 -32.75 -43.07
CA SER A 423 15.65 -33.06 -41.66
C SER A 423 17.13 -33.30 -41.36
N ALA A 424 17.56 -32.96 -40.14
CA ALA A 424 18.56 -33.76 -39.43
C ALA A 424 18.33 -33.71 -37.91
N ASN A 425 18.03 -34.88 -37.35
CA ASN A 425 18.12 -35.20 -35.94
C ASN A 425 19.58 -35.06 -35.46
N GLY A 426 19.77 -34.46 -34.28
CA GLY A 426 21.04 -34.44 -33.57
C GLY A 426 20.80 -34.33 -32.07
N ALA A 427 20.66 -35.48 -31.41
CA ALA A 427 20.69 -35.58 -29.95
C ALA A 427 22.12 -35.29 -29.46
N VAL A 428 22.27 -34.30 -28.58
CA VAL A 428 23.51 -34.11 -27.80
C VAL A 428 23.14 -34.00 -26.32
N VAL A 429 23.85 -34.82 -25.56
CA VAL A 429 23.79 -35.08 -24.13
C VAL A 429 24.15 -33.84 -23.32
N ALA A 430 23.31 -33.49 -22.34
CA ALA A 430 23.59 -32.43 -21.37
C ALA A 430 24.36 -32.98 -20.16
N PRO A 431 25.47 -32.35 -19.72
CA PRO A 431 26.07 -32.63 -18.42
C PRO A 431 25.38 -31.81 -17.31
N SER A 432 25.06 -32.49 -16.21
CA SER A 432 24.64 -31.90 -14.95
C SER A 432 25.83 -31.25 -14.24
N PRO A 433 25.70 -30.02 -13.70
CA PRO A 433 26.58 -29.52 -12.66
C PRO A 433 25.94 -29.65 -11.27
N SER A 434 26.70 -30.32 -10.41
CA SER A 434 26.56 -30.47 -8.95
C SER A 434 26.51 -29.13 -8.19
N PRO A 435 25.92 -29.09 -6.97
CA PRO A 435 25.72 -27.87 -6.21
C PRO A 435 27.03 -27.31 -5.64
N PRO A 436 27.20 -25.97 -5.53
CA PRO A 436 28.36 -25.41 -4.86
C PRO A 436 28.27 -25.60 -3.33
N LYS A 437 29.41 -25.96 -2.75
CA LYS A 437 29.66 -26.08 -1.31
C LYS A 437 29.49 -24.71 -0.64
N ALA A 438 28.73 -24.66 0.44
CA ALA A 438 28.67 -23.50 1.33
C ALA A 438 30.03 -23.28 2.00
N VAL A 439 30.63 -22.11 1.78
CA VAL A 439 31.74 -21.59 2.59
C VAL A 439 31.12 -20.66 3.63
N ALA A 440 31.19 -21.07 4.90
CA ALA A 440 30.84 -20.22 6.02
C ALA A 440 31.96 -19.18 6.22
N LEU A 441 31.60 -17.90 6.16
CA LEU A 441 32.45 -16.79 6.58
C LEU A 441 31.61 -15.86 7.44
N LEU A 442 31.69 -16.05 8.76
CA LEU A 442 31.41 -15.05 9.79
C LEU A 442 32.24 -15.46 11.03
N ASP A 443 33.46 -14.95 11.11
CA ASP A 443 34.15 -14.75 12.39
C ASP A 443 33.98 -13.26 12.76
N PRO A 444 33.33 -12.91 13.88
CA PRO A 444 33.52 -11.60 14.47
C PRO A 444 34.81 -11.61 15.29
N VAL A 445 35.80 -10.86 14.82
CA VAL A 445 36.95 -10.43 15.63
C VAL A 445 36.39 -9.56 16.76
N ILE A 446 36.35 -10.11 17.97
CA ILE A 446 36.15 -9.37 19.21
C ILE A 446 37.47 -8.68 19.53
N ASP A 447 37.46 -7.34 19.60
CA ASP A 447 38.60 -6.53 20.03
C ASP A 447 38.78 -6.67 21.55
N ASP A 448 39.90 -7.26 21.94
CA ASP A 448 40.28 -7.66 23.30
C ASP A 448 40.75 -6.47 24.18
N ARG A 449 40.22 -5.26 23.97
CA ARG A 449 40.67 -4.02 24.65
C ARG A 449 39.68 -3.36 25.60
N VAL A 450 38.59 -4.03 26.01
CA VAL A 450 37.62 -3.47 26.98
C VAL A 450 37.48 -4.33 28.26
N LEU A 451 38.54 -5.03 28.65
CA LEU A 451 38.64 -5.67 29.97
C LEU A 451 39.86 -5.16 30.74
N ARG A 452 39.80 -3.90 31.18
CA ARG A 452 40.63 -3.37 32.27
C ARG A 452 40.21 -1.95 32.66
N ALA A 453 39.22 -1.83 33.54
CA ALA A 453 39.09 -0.74 34.52
C ALA A 453 37.80 -0.89 35.33
N LEU A 454 37.84 -1.64 36.44
CA LEU A 454 36.90 -1.45 37.55
C LEU A 454 37.71 -1.49 38.86
N PRO A 455 37.64 -0.46 39.72
CA PRO A 455 38.26 -0.49 41.02
C PRO A 455 37.43 -1.33 42.00
N ALA A 456 38.15 -2.06 42.84
CA ALA A 456 37.63 -2.81 43.97
C ALA A 456 37.28 -1.87 45.13
N SER A 457 36.05 -1.98 45.66
CA SER A 457 35.78 -1.70 47.08
C SER A 457 34.44 -2.29 47.52
N ALA A 458 34.54 -3.24 48.48
CA ALA A 458 33.58 -3.60 49.54
C ALA A 458 32.17 -4.08 49.13
N GLY A 459 31.64 -5.21 49.59
CA GLY A 459 32.04 -6.13 50.66
C GLY A 459 30.79 -6.84 51.17
N ASN A 460 30.86 -8.17 51.25
CA ASN A 460 30.05 -9.10 52.06
C ASN A 460 28.53 -8.92 52.16
N VAL A 461 27.77 -9.88 51.61
CA VAL A 461 27.11 -10.92 52.42
C VAL A 461 27.10 -12.23 51.63
N ALA A 462 27.73 -13.26 52.19
CA ALA A 462 27.72 -14.63 51.69
C ALA A 462 26.53 -15.43 52.25
N SER A 463 26.30 -16.58 51.60
CA SER A 463 25.51 -17.75 52.01
C SER A 463 24.02 -17.71 51.60
N ASN A 464 23.61 -18.56 50.65
CA ASN A 464 23.38 -19.98 50.89
C ASN A 464 22.95 -20.75 49.62
N VAL A 465 23.32 -22.03 49.64
CA VAL A 465 22.85 -23.19 48.87
C VAL A 465 23.43 -23.43 47.47
N SER A 466 24.29 -24.44 47.49
CA SER A 466 24.89 -25.21 46.42
C SER A 466 23.93 -26.15 45.69
N ALA A 467 24.33 -26.48 44.46
CA ALA A 467 24.24 -27.79 43.80
C ALA A 467 22.86 -28.29 43.34
N HIS A 468 22.66 -28.37 42.02
CA HIS A 468 22.93 -29.61 41.29
C HIS A 468 22.97 -29.35 39.77
N HIS A 469 24.13 -29.61 39.17
CA HIS A 469 24.28 -29.94 37.76
C HIS A 469 23.92 -31.41 37.58
N ASP A 470 23.15 -31.75 36.55
CA ASP A 470 23.19 -33.05 35.89
C ASP A 470 22.97 -32.84 34.37
N GLU A 471 23.94 -33.29 33.58
CA GLU A 471 23.87 -33.51 32.13
C GLU A 471 23.00 -34.74 31.84
N VAL A 472 22.10 -34.69 30.83
CA VAL A 472 21.77 -35.87 29.99
C VAL A 472 21.30 -35.44 28.59
N ASP A 473 22.21 -35.63 27.63
CA ASP A 473 22.11 -36.42 26.39
C ASP A 473 20.98 -36.25 25.35
N ALA A 474 21.42 -36.32 24.09
CA ALA A 474 20.64 -36.22 22.87
C ALA A 474 19.94 -37.54 22.53
N GLY A 475 18.61 -37.53 22.46
CA GLY A 475 17.83 -38.71 22.09
C GLY A 475 16.50 -38.35 21.39
N ARG A 476 16.32 -38.88 20.18
CA ARG A 476 15.14 -38.77 19.31
C ARG A 476 13.79 -38.83 20.05
N LEU A 477 12.98 -37.77 19.95
CA LEU A 477 11.58 -37.78 20.39
C LEU A 477 10.63 -38.21 19.26
N ARG A 478 10.10 -39.43 19.40
CA ARG A 478 8.89 -39.91 18.71
C ARG A 478 7.65 -39.30 19.39
N LEU A 479 6.67 -38.86 18.60
CA LEU A 479 5.35 -38.39 19.06
C LEU A 479 4.60 -39.49 19.85
N PRO A 480 3.99 -39.18 21.02
CA PRO A 480 3.18 -40.16 21.74
C PRO A 480 1.73 -40.22 21.24
N ARG A 481 1.16 -41.44 21.28
CA ARG A 481 -0.25 -41.75 20.99
C ARG A 481 -1.18 -41.15 22.04
N ARG A 482 -2.41 -40.77 21.61
CA ARG A 482 -3.52 -40.27 22.45
C ARG A 482 -3.79 -41.18 23.66
N ARG A 483 -3.85 -40.61 24.86
CA ARG A 483 -4.46 -41.21 26.07
C ARG A 483 -5.81 -40.53 26.35
N GLU A 484 -6.82 -41.31 26.71
CA GLU A 484 -8.09 -40.81 27.25
C GLU A 484 -7.90 -40.29 28.68
N ALA A 485 -8.57 -39.19 29.02
CA ALA A 485 -8.47 -38.51 30.32
C ALA A 485 -9.12 -39.31 31.45
N SER A 486 -8.51 -39.28 32.64
CA SER A 486 -8.93 -40.09 33.78
C SER A 486 -9.96 -39.37 34.67
N PRO A 487 -10.68 -40.09 35.57
CA PRO A 487 -11.74 -39.53 36.41
C PRO A 487 -11.31 -38.37 37.34
N SER A 488 -10.02 -38.16 37.59
CA SER A 488 -9.50 -37.04 38.39
C SER A 488 -9.64 -35.68 37.68
N ASP A 489 -9.70 -35.66 36.36
CA ASP A 489 -9.75 -34.42 35.57
C ASP A 489 -11.16 -33.81 35.52
N GLN A 490 -12.20 -34.62 35.72
CA GLN A 490 -13.59 -34.16 35.79
C GLN A 490 -13.89 -33.40 37.09
N GLY A 491 -13.19 -33.74 38.18
CA GLY A 491 -13.30 -33.03 39.46
C GLY A 491 -12.73 -31.61 39.42
N ALA A 492 -11.66 -31.38 38.64
CA ALA A 492 -11.05 -30.06 38.49
C ALA A 492 -11.95 -29.11 37.67
N VAL A 493 -12.55 -29.60 36.59
CA VAL A 493 -13.48 -28.84 35.75
C VAL A 493 -14.74 -28.45 36.52
N ARG A 494 -15.29 -29.36 37.34
CA ARG A 494 -16.48 -29.08 38.15
C ARG A 494 -16.22 -28.03 39.24
N ARG A 495 -15.02 -28.01 39.83
CA ARG A 495 -14.60 -26.96 40.79
C ARG A 495 -14.43 -25.60 40.11
N ALA A 496 -13.82 -25.55 38.93
CA ALA A 496 -13.68 -24.32 38.16
C ALA A 496 -15.03 -23.72 37.73
N LEU A 497 -15.98 -24.56 37.32
CA LEU A 497 -17.33 -24.12 36.93
C LEU A 497 -18.14 -23.59 38.13
N THR A 498 -17.99 -24.22 39.30
CA THR A 498 -18.66 -23.79 40.54
C THR A 498 -18.11 -22.46 41.04
N ALA A 499 -16.79 -22.25 40.94
CA ALA A 499 -16.15 -20.97 41.28
C ALA A 499 -16.59 -19.84 40.33
N ALA A 500 -16.72 -20.11 39.03
CA ALA A 500 -17.19 -19.12 38.06
C ALA A 500 -18.66 -18.72 38.28
N LEU A 501 -19.53 -19.67 38.65
CA LEU A 501 -20.94 -19.40 38.98
C LEU A 501 -21.10 -18.62 40.30
N ALA A 502 -20.26 -18.89 41.29
CA ALA A 502 -20.24 -18.11 42.53
C ALA A 502 -19.81 -16.65 42.28
N LEU A 503 -18.82 -16.42 41.41
CA LEU A 503 -18.36 -15.08 41.03
C LEU A 503 -19.45 -14.28 40.30
N LEU A 504 -20.21 -14.94 39.41
CA LEU A 504 -21.34 -14.33 38.70
C LEU A 504 -22.50 -13.99 39.65
N SER A 505 -22.71 -14.76 40.72
CA SER A 505 -23.73 -14.46 41.73
C SER A 505 -23.37 -13.25 42.60
N GLN A 506 -22.07 -13.00 42.85
CA GLN A 506 -21.60 -11.83 43.59
C GLN A 506 -21.68 -10.54 42.77
N LEU A 507 -21.52 -10.62 41.45
CA LEU A 507 -21.69 -9.48 40.54
C LEU A 507 -23.16 -9.02 40.44
N ASN A 508 -24.13 -9.91 40.70
CA ASN A 508 -25.56 -9.57 40.72
C ASN A 508 -26.05 -8.88 42.02
N VAL A 509 -25.20 -8.74 43.04
CA VAL A 509 -25.56 -8.12 44.34
C VAL A 509 -25.14 -6.64 44.41
N LEU A 510 -24.33 -6.15 43.47
CA LEU A 510 -23.84 -4.76 43.46
C LEU A 510 -24.74 -3.74 42.72
N GLU A 511 -25.88 -4.16 42.15
CA GLU A 511 -26.78 -3.28 41.38
C GLU A 511 -27.94 -2.65 42.18
N ARG A 512 -27.89 -2.64 43.53
CA ARG A 512 -28.92 -1.98 44.35
C ARG A 512 -28.37 -1.02 45.39
N VAL A 513 -27.52 -0.06 45.03
CA VAL A 513 -27.34 1.17 45.81
C VAL A 513 -26.98 2.34 44.88
N GLU A 514 -27.79 3.40 44.96
CA GLU A 514 -27.55 4.79 44.53
C GLU A 514 -27.75 5.20 43.05
N GLU A 515 -29.02 5.51 42.74
CA GLU A 515 -29.40 6.64 41.88
C GLU A 515 -29.16 7.97 42.61
N ARG A 516 -28.37 8.88 42.02
CA ARG A 516 -28.67 10.33 42.05
C ARG A 516 -27.94 11.11 40.95
N GLU A 517 -28.76 11.68 40.07
CA GLU A 517 -28.57 12.86 39.21
C GLU A 517 -27.67 12.84 37.96
N ARG A 518 -28.39 12.82 36.81
CA ARG A 518 -28.25 13.58 35.55
C ARG A 518 -27.44 13.01 34.37
N VAL A 519 -28.15 13.01 33.23
CA VAL A 519 -27.77 13.03 31.79
C VAL A 519 -27.74 11.67 31.03
N PHE A 520 -28.62 11.53 30.03
CA PHE A 520 -28.71 10.50 28.97
C PHE A 520 -28.26 11.09 27.60
N PRO A 521 -28.02 10.33 26.50
CA PRO A 521 -27.86 8.87 26.36
C PRO A 521 -26.71 8.44 25.40
N VAL A 522 -25.88 7.44 25.77
CA VAL A 522 -25.39 6.40 24.83
C VAL A 522 -25.05 5.16 25.65
N ARG A 523 -25.89 4.10 25.64
CA ARG A 523 -25.48 2.70 25.94
C ARG A 523 -26.64 1.72 25.78
N GLN A 524 -26.91 1.35 24.54
CA GLN A 524 -27.49 0.04 24.19
C GLN A 524 -26.70 -0.52 23.01
N ARG A 525 -25.53 -1.13 23.28
CA ARG A 525 -24.84 -2.00 22.31
C ARG A 525 -23.73 -2.88 22.90
N VAL A 526 -23.73 -3.14 24.21
CA VAL A 526 -22.70 -4.00 24.85
C VAL A 526 -23.27 -5.32 25.40
N LEU A 527 -24.58 -5.47 25.58
CA LEU A 527 -25.15 -6.74 26.07
C LEU A 527 -25.31 -7.84 24.98
N GLY A 528 -25.27 -7.50 23.69
CA GLY A 528 -25.45 -8.48 22.60
C GLY A 528 -24.20 -9.32 22.28
N HIS A 529 -23.01 -8.85 22.63
CA HIS A 529 -21.75 -9.51 22.24
C HIS A 529 -21.34 -10.66 23.18
N ASN A 530 -21.61 -10.54 24.48
CA ASN A 530 -21.14 -11.53 25.45
C ASN A 530 -21.97 -12.84 25.45
N VAL A 531 -23.24 -12.79 25.05
CA VAL A 531 -24.08 -13.99 24.91
C VAL A 531 -23.75 -14.77 23.63
N LEU A 532 -23.36 -14.09 22.55
CA LEU A 532 -23.02 -14.73 21.28
C LEU A 532 -21.71 -15.51 21.35
N VAL A 533 -20.71 -14.99 22.07
CA VAL A 533 -19.42 -15.67 22.29
C VAL A 533 -19.59 -16.94 23.12
N ALA A 534 -20.46 -16.93 24.15
CA ALA A 534 -20.75 -18.12 24.94
C ALA A 534 -21.44 -19.23 24.12
N VAL A 535 -22.36 -18.88 23.23
CA VAL A 535 -23.05 -19.84 22.35
C VAL A 535 -22.12 -20.42 21.29
N LEU A 536 -21.18 -19.63 20.74
CA LEU A 536 -20.22 -20.09 19.73
C LEU A 536 -19.16 -21.03 20.30
N VAL A 537 -18.72 -20.81 21.54
CA VAL A 537 -17.76 -21.71 22.21
C VAL A 537 -18.41 -23.06 22.52
N ILE A 538 -19.67 -23.09 22.94
CA ILE A 538 -20.41 -24.33 23.19
C ILE A 538 -20.64 -25.11 21.87
N ARG A 539 -20.94 -24.43 20.76
CA ARG A 539 -21.10 -25.06 19.44
C ARG A 539 -19.81 -25.69 18.91
N ARG A 540 -18.66 -25.04 19.15
CA ARG A 540 -17.36 -25.55 18.66
C ARG A 540 -16.87 -26.78 19.44
N VAL A 541 -17.17 -26.83 20.75
CA VAL A 541 -16.87 -28.00 21.61
C VAL A 541 -17.78 -29.19 21.29
N TRP A 542 -19.04 -28.96 20.87
CA TRP A 542 -19.96 -30.04 20.46
C TRP A 542 -19.70 -30.58 19.04
N SER A 543 -19.19 -29.75 18.11
CA SER A 543 -18.96 -30.19 16.71
C SER A 543 -17.77 -31.14 16.52
N GLN A 544 -16.89 -31.29 17.51
CA GLN A 544 -15.72 -32.20 17.42
C GLN A 544 -15.94 -33.59 18.02
N ARG A 545 -17.18 -33.94 18.40
CA ARG A 545 -17.52 -35.26 18.93
C ARG A 545 -18.90 -35.71 18.45
N THR A 546 -19.04 -36.11 17.19
CA THR A 546 -20.16 -36.97 16.78
C THR A 546 -19.76 -37.97 15.70
N CYS A 547 -19.94 -39.25 16.04
CA CYS A 547 -19.98 -40.40 15.16
C CYS A 547 -21.31 -40.37 14.36
N PRO A 548 -21.39 -40.88 13.12
CA PRO A 548 -22.56 -40.69 12.25
C PRO A 548 -23.62 -41.75 12.52
N SER A 549 -24.43 -41.56 13.56
CA SER A 549 -25.72 -42.24 13.68
C SER A 549 -26.56 -41.54 14.74
N PHE A 550 -27.35 -40.53 14.38
CA PHE A 550 -28.63 -40.23 15.01
C PHE A 550 -29.36 -39.13 14.23
N ARG A 551 -30.50 -39.48 13.62
CA ARG A 551 -31.54 -38.54 13.17
C ARG A 551 -32.28 -38.02 14.42
N CYS A 552 -32.54 -36.72 14.48
CA CYS A 552 -33.83 -36.11 14.92
C CYS A 552 -33.64 -34.60 15.08
N GLN A 553 -34.34 -33.82 14.24
CA GLN A 553 -35.54 -33.03 14.55
C GLN A 553 -35.22 -31.60 15.02
N ALA A 554 -35.44 -30.67 14.10
CA ALA A 554 -35.48 -29.25 14.33
C ALA A 554 -36.67 -28.88 15.23
N VAL A 555 -36.43 -28.00 16.20
CA VAL A 555 -37.47 -27.24 16.89
C VAL A 555 -37.08 -25.76 16.82
N LYS A 556 -38.08 -24.95 16.48
CA LYS A 556 -38.05 -23.51 16.17
C LYS A 556 -37.35 -22.65 17.22
#